data_AF-A0AB35WAZ4-F1
#
_entry.id   AF-A0AB35WAZ4-F1
#
_cell.length_a   1.000
_cell.length_b   1.000
_cell.length_c   1.000
_cell.angle_alpha   90.00
_cell.angle_beta   90.00
_cell.angle_gamma   90.00
#
_symmetry.space_group_name_H-M   'P 1'
#
loop_
_entity.id
_entity.type
_entity.pdbx_description
1 polymer ?
#
loop_
_entity_poly.entity_id
_entity_poly.type
_entity_poly.pdbx_seq_one_letter_code
_entity_poly.pdbx_strand_id
1 'polypeptide(L)'
;MNTLNTIPEGYRINAQGHLVPESQIKPLDKLRDEMVLGIVEAARLQRQSLVEFKLGSMAKIGDFIDLSAAEYGVEYGGAKGNVTLVSFDGRYKLVRAVGEHRIFDERIQAAKKLIDDCIHEWSAGANEKIMAMVDHAFRVNKQGRIDINQVLGLRSLNIDDTKWNEAMDAVADAIQVTGTSQYLRLYERQDNGTYKQISLDLAKL
;
A
#
# COMPACT_ATOMS: atom_id res chain seq x y z
N MET A 1 -19.55 -20.46 -10.67
CA MET A 1 -19.33 -21.93 -10.64
C MET A 1 -18.17 -22.23 -11.56
N ASN A 2 -16.98 -22.55 -11.03
CA ASN A 2 -15.81 -22.89 -11.85
C ASN A 2 -15.89 -24.36 -12.24
N THR A 3 -16.07 -24.64 -13.53
CA THR A 3 -15.93 -25.98 -14.10
C THR A 3 -14.46 -26.38 -14.05
N LEU A 4 -14.15 -27.42 -13.28
CA LEU A 4 -12.87 -28.14 -13.34
C LEU A 4 -12.74 -28.72 -14.76
N ASN A 5 -12.10 -27.98 -15.68
CA ASN A 5 -11.68 -28.54 -16.96
C ASN A 5 -10.58 -29.56 -16.68
N THR A 6 -10.97 -30.82 -16.50
CA THR A 6 -10.07 -31.97 -16.47
C THR A 6 -9.34 -32.03 -17.80
N ILE A 7 -8.06 -31.69 -17.78
CA ILE A 7 -7.16 -31.83 -18.94
C ILE A 7 -7.02 -33.33 -19.22
N PRO A 8 -7.36 -33.82 -20.43
CA PRO A 8 -7.19 -35.23 -20.77
C PRO A 8 -5.73 -35.67 -20.66
N GLU A 9 -5.51 -36.94 -20.31
CA GLU A 9 -4.16 -37.50 -20.22
C GLU A 9 -3.41 -37.34 -21.55
N GLY A 10 -2.16 -36.89 -21.49
CA GLY A 10 -1.33 -36.64 -22.67
C GLY A 10 -1.61 -35.31 -23.40
N TYR A 11 -2.41 -34.40 -22.83
CA TYR A 11 -2.64 -33.05 -23.35
C TYR A 11 -2.16 -31.98 -22.36
N ARG A 12 -1.79 -30.79 -22.87
CA ARG A 12 -1.56 -29.57 -22.07
C ARG A 12 -2.38 -28.41 -22.62
N ILE A 13 -2.70 -27.43 -21.78
CA ILE A 13 -3.35 -26.18 -22.20
C ILE A 13 -2.28 -25.16 -22.59
N ASN A 14 -2.40 -24.57 -23.77
CA ASN A 14 -1.50 -23.49 -24.20
C ASN A 14 -1.98 -22.09 -23.73
N ALA A 15 -1.21 -21.04 -24.03
CA ALA A 15 -1.52 -19.67 -23.61
C ALA A 15 -2.85 -19.11 -24.17
N GLN A 16 -3.37 -19.66 -25.26
CA GLN A 16 -4.68 -19.30 -25.84
C GLN A 16 -5.84 -20.10 -25.24
N GLY A 17 -5.57 -21.04 -24.31
CA GLY A 17 -6.58 -21.90 -23.71
C GLY A 17 -6.91 -23.17 -24.51
N HIS A 18 -6.17 -23.48 -25.58
CA HIS A 18 -6.40 -24.68 -26.39
C HIS A 18 -5.71 -25.92 -25.77
N LEU A 19 -6.35 -27.08 -25.91
CA LEU A 19 -5.75 -28.38 -25.59
C LEU A 19 -4.81 -28.82 -26.72
N VAL A 20 -3.53 -29.00 -26.39
CA VAL A 20 -2.48 -29.42 -27.32
C VAL A 20 -1.96 -30.79 -26.88
N PRO A 21 -1.93 -31.80 -27.76
CA PRO A 21 -1.29 -33.09 -27.45
C PRO A 21 0.18 -32.87 -27.10
N GLU A 22 0.67 -33.51 -26.04
CA GLU A 22 2.06 -33.38 -25.61
C GLU A 22 3.06 -33.82 -26.69
N SER A 23 2.69 -34.76 -27.56
CA SER A 23 3.52 -35.20 -28.69
C SER A 23 3.79 -34.09 -29.71
N GLN A 24 2.95 -33.06 -29.77
CA GLN A 24 3.08 -31.92 -30.69
C GLN A 24 3.86 -30.75 -30.09
N ILE A 25 4.19 -30.80 -28.79
CA ILE A 25 5.00 -29.76 -28.13
C ILE A 25 6.47 -30.08 -28.36
N LYS A 26 7.22 -29.10 -28.89
CA LYS A 26 8.65 -29.27 -29.14
C LYS A 26 9.39 -29.60 -27.84
N PRO A 27 10.41 -30.48 -27.85
CA PRO A 27 11.16 -30.84 -26.64
C PRO A 27 11.73 -29.62 -25.88
N LEU A 28 12.24 -28.62 -26.60
CA LEU A 28 12.76 -27.38 -25.99
C LEU A 28 11.66 -26.58 -25.28
N ASP A 29 10.44 -26.57 -25.82
CA ASP A 29 9.32 -25.85 -25.19
C ASP A 29 8.87 -26.58 -23.92
N LYS A 30 8.90 -27.92 -23.89
CA LYS A 30 8.65 -28.71 -22.67
C LYS A 30 9.70 -28.44 -21.60
N LEU A 31 10.99 -28.44 -21.96
CA LEU A 31 12.08 -28.12 -21.03
C LEU A 31 11.95 -26.71 -20.46
N ARG A 32 11.56 -25.73 -21.30
CA ARG A 32 11.28 -24.37 -20.84
C ARG A 32 10.11 -24.34 -19.86
N ASP A 33 9.02 -25.02 -20.19
CA ASP A 33 7.84 -25.11 -19.33
C ASP A 33 8.19 -25.72 -17.96
N GLU A 34 8.89 -26.86 -17.95
CA GLU A 34 9.37 -27.52 -16.72
C GLU A 34 10.26 -26.61 -15.88
N MET A 35 11.23 -25.92 -16.49
CA MET A 35 12.10 -24.97 -15.80
C MET A 35 11.30 -23.82 -15.17
N VAL A 36 10.39 -23.21 -15.93
CA VAL A 36 9.55 -22.09 -15.45
C VAL A 36 8.66 -22.55 -14.31
N LEU A 37 7.95 -23.67 -14.46
CA LEU A 37 7.07 -24.22 -13.43
C LEU A 37 7.86 -24.58 -12.17
N GLY A 38 9.03 -25.19 -12.31
CA GLY A 38 9.90 -25.51 -11.18
C GLY A 38 10.33 -24.27 -10.38
N ILE A 39 10.75 -23.20 -11.07
CA ILE A 39 11.11 -21.93 -10.41
C ILE A 39 9.90 -21.30 -9.74
N VAL A 40 8.73 -21.31 -10.39
CA VAL A 40 7.49 -20.73 -9.83
C VAL A 40 7.04 -21.48 -8.58
N GLU A 41 7.11 -22.81 -8.57
CA GLU A 41 6.77 -23.61 -7.39
C GLU A 41 7.74 -23.36 -6.23
N ALA A 42 9.05 -23.29 -6.49
CA ALA A 42 10.02 -22.90 -5.48
C ALA A 42 9.75 -21.49 -4.91
N ALA A 43 9.39 -20.54 -5.78
CA ALA A 43 9.02 -19.18 -5.36
C ALA A 43 7.72 -19.16 -4.53
N ARG A 44 6.73 -20.00 -4.84
CA ARG A 44 5.50 -20.14 -4.05
C ARG A 44 5.77 -20.63 -2.64
N LEU A 45 6.67 -21.60 -2.47
CA LEU A 45 7.08 -22.09 -1.16
C LEU A 45 7.76 -21.00 -0.32
N GLN A 46 8.68 -20.23 -0.93
CA GLN A 46 9.32 -19.11 -0.24
C GLN A 46 8.33 -18.01 0.14
N ARG A 47 7.38 -17.70 -0.76
CA ARG A 47 6.29 -16.75 -0.47
C ARG A 47 5.46 -17.22 0.71
N GLN A 48 5.11 -18.51 0.79
CA GLN A 48 4.33 -19.06 1.89
C GLN A 48 5.08 -18.90 3.23
N SER A 49 6.37 -19.23 3.25
CA SER A 49 7.25 -19.01 4.42
C SER A 49 7.28 -17.55 4.87
N LEU A 50 7.38 -16.61 3.92
CA LEU A 50 7.34 -15.17 4.24
C LEU A 50 5.98 -14.71 4.81
N VAL A 51 4.87 -15.28 4.33
CA VAL A 51 3.53 -15.01 4.86
C VAL A 51 3.41 -15.49 6.30
N GLU A 52 3.81 -16.73 6.58
CA GLU A 52 3.80 -17.32 7.92
C GLU A 52 4.70 -16.55 8.87
N PHE A 53 5.91 -16.21 8.44
CA PHE A 53 6.84 -15.37 9.20
C PHE A 53 6.23 -14.01 9.55
N LYS A 54 5.58 -13.34 8.57
CA LYS A 54 4.94 -12.04 8.80
C LYS A 54 3.83 -12.14 9.83
N LEU A 55 2.91 -13.10 9.68
CA LEU A 55 1.77 -13.26 10.58
C LEU A 55 2.23 -13.64 11.99
N GLY A 56 3.13 -14.62 12.10
CA GLY A 56 3.67 -15.05 13.39
C GLY A 56 4.46 -13.95 14.11
N SER A 57 5.24 -13.15 13.38
CA SER A 57 5.97 -12.02 13.97
C SER A 57 5.02 -10.92 14.45
N MET A 58 3.96 -10.63 13.69
CA MET A 58 2.96 -9.63 14.08
C MET A 58 2.19 -10.03 15.33
N ALA A 59 1.79 -11.31 15.43
CA ALA A 59 1.16 -11.85 16.62
C ALA A 59 2.07 -11.72 17.85
N LYS A 60 3.33 -12.17 17.75
CA LYS A 60 4.32 -12.04 18.84
C LYS A 60 4.55 -10.61 19.30
N ILE A 61 4.59 -9.66 18.35
CA ILE A 61 4.72 -8.23 18.68
C ILE A 61 3.47 -7.76 19.44
N GLY A 62 2.27 -8.18 19.02
CA GLY A 62 1.02 -7.89 19.71
C GLY A 62 1.05 -8.41 21.15
N ASP A 63 1.30 -9.70 21.32
CA ASP A 63 1.35 -10.36 22.63
C ASP A 63 2.37 -9.68 23.57
N PHE A 64 3.53 -9.27 23.04
CA PHE A 64 4.54 -8.56 23.82
C PHE A 64 4.09 -7.17 24.28
N ILE A 65 3.39 -6.41 23.42
CA ILE A 65 2.86 -5.10 23.78
C ILE A 65 1.81 -5.23 24.88
N ASP A 66 0.91 -6.20 24.75
CA ASP A 66 -0.16 -6.44 25.73
C ASP A 66 0.44 -6.84 27.08
N LEU A 67 1.43 -7.74 27.09
CA LEU A 67 2.18 -8.10 28.29
C LEU A 67 2.89 -6.89 28.91
N SER A 68 3.59 -6.11 28.09
CA SER A 68 4.31 -4.92 28.54
C SER A 68 3.38 -3.85 29.13
N ALA A 69 2.14 -3.74 28.65
CA ALA A 69 1.18 -2.76 29.16
C ALA A 69 0.53 -3.24 30.46
N ALA A 70 0.27 -4.55 30.57
CA ALA A 70 -0.27 -5.17 31.77
C ALA A 70 0.63 -4.96 33.01
N GLU A 71 1.96 -4.94 32.84
CA GLU A 71 2.93 -4.61 33.91
C GLU A 71 2.69 -3.24 34.56
N TYR A 72 2.10 -2.29 33.82
CA TYR A 72 1.79 -0.95 34.31
C TYR A 72 0.30 -0.75 34.63
N GLY A 73 -0.51 -1.82 34.61
CA GLY A 73 -1.95 -1.76 34.87
C GLY A 73 -2.74 -0.99 33.79
N VAL A 74 -2.17 -0.84 32.59
CA VAL A 74 -2.80 -0.16 31.46
C VAL A 74 -3.20 -1.20 30.43
N GLU A 75 -4.46 -1.20 30.01
CA GLU A 75 -4.82 -1.90 28.78
C GLU A 75 -4.28 -1.10 27.59
N TYR A 76 -3.43 -1.73 26.77
CA TYR A 76 -2.97 -1.10 25.53
C TYR A 76 -4.14 -1.05 24.55
N GLY A 77 -4.97 -0.01 24.68
CA GLY A 77 -6.15 0.23 23.87
C GLY A 77 -5.80 0.54 22.43
N GLY A 78 -5.54 -0.50 21.63
CA GLY A 78 -5.55 -0.43 20.18
C GLY A 78 -4.41 -1.17 19.52
N ALA A 79 -4.77 -2.13 18.66
CA ALA A 79 -3.92 -2.67 17.59
C ALA A 79 -3.42 -1.61 16.58
N LYS A 80 -3.69 -0.32 16.84
CA LYS A 80 -3.44 0.83 15.97
C LYS A 80 -2.29 1.64 16.54
N GLY A 81 -1.13 1.50 15.92
CA GLY A 81 0.01 2.33 16.23
C GLY A 81 1.30 1.75 15.67
N ASN A 82 2.17 2.65 15.22
CA ASN A 82 3.54 2.30 14.90
C ASN A 82 4.25 1.93 16.19
N VAL A 83 4.93 0.78 16.21
CA VAL A 83 5.69 0.30 17.37
C VAL A 83 7.12 0.05 16.94
N THR A 84 8.06 0.47 17.79
CA THR A 84 9.49 0.20 17.62
C THR A 84 9.97 -0.59 18.83
N LEU A 85 10.48 -1.79 18.60
CA LEU A 85 11.13 -2.63 19.60
C LEU A 85 12.62 -2.72 19.27
N VAL A 86 13.47 -2.63 20.27
CA VAL A 86 14.92 -2.71 20.12
C VAL A 86 15.41 -3.85 21.02
N SER A 87 16.35 -4.66 20.54
CA SER A 87 16.98 -5.68 21.37
C SER A 87 17.73 -5.05 22.54
N PHE A 88 17.92 -5.79 23.62
CA PHE A 88 18.55 -5.29 24.84
C PHE A 88 19.95 -4.68 24.59
N ASP A 89 20.74 -5.30 23.72
CA ASP A 89 22.06 -4.81 23.30
C ASP A 89 22.02 -3.67 22.28
N GLY A 90 20.82 -3.29 21.80
CA GLY A 90 20.64 -2.27 20.79
C GLY A 90 21.11 -2.68 19.38
N ARG A 91 21.41 -3.96 19.13
CA ARG A 91 21.88 -4.42 17.82
C ARG A 91 20.76 -4.55 16.81
N TYR A 92 19.58 -5.00 17.22
CA TYR A 92 18.46 -5.26 16.33
C TYR A 92 17.28 -4.36 16.67
N LYS A 93 16.55 -3.96 15.63
CA LYS A 93 15.34 -3.14 15.76
C LYS A 93 14.22 -3.68 14.88
N LEU A 94 13.07 -3.89 15.50
CA LEU A 94 11.82 -4.28 14.86
C LEU A 94 10.88 -3.08 14.82
N VAL A 95 10.29 -2.80 13.67
CA VAL A 95 9.28 -1.76 13.52
C VAL A 95 8.02 -2.38 12.92
N ARG A 96 6.92 -2.33 13.67
CA ARG A 96 5.57 -2.55 13.15
C ARG A 96 5.02 -1.19 12.74
N ALA A 97 4.82 -0.97 11.44
CA ALA A 97 4.19 0.24 10.94
C ALA A 97 2.76 -0.06 10.45
N VAL A 98 1.82 0.83 10.77
CA VAL A 98 0.43 0.76 10.29
C VAL A 98 0.20 1.94 9.36
N GLY A 99 -0.07 1.65 8.09
CA GLY A 99 -0.45 2.65 7.09
C GLY A 99 -1.95 2.60 6.84
N GLU A 100 -2.60 3.75 6.76
CA GLU A 100 -4.01 3.85 6.38
C GLU A 100 -4.14 4.04 4.87
N HIS A 101 -5.07 3.32 4.26
CA HIS A 101 -5.49 3.62 2.90
C HIS A 101 -6.65 4.60 2.97
N ARG A 102 -6.39 5.81 2.50
CA ARG A 102 -7.38 6.87 2.44
C ARG A 102 -7.90 6.98 1.02
N ILE A 103 -9.18 7.27 0.88
CA ILE A 103 -9.78 7.73 -0.38
C ILE A 103 -10.60 8.99 -0.10
N PHE A 104 -10.93 9.71 -1.16
CA PHE A 104 -11.98 10.71 -1.09
C PHE A 104 -13.34 10.08 -1.42
N ASP A 105 -14.38 10.48 -0.69
CA ASP A 105 -15.77 10.21 -1.05
C ASP A 105 -16.33 11.30 -1.98
N GLU A 106 -17.64 11.29 -2.25
CA GLU A 106 -18.29 12.22 -3.18
C GLU A 106 -18.15 13.70 -2.79
N ARG A 107 -17.94 14.01 -1.50
CA ARG A 107 -17.82 15.40 -1.01
C ARG A 107 -16.62 16.13 -1.62
N ILE A 108 -15.63 15.39 -2.14
CA ILE A 108 -14.47 15.98 -2.81
C ILE A 108 -14.84 16.81 -4.04
N GLN A 109 -15.94 16.47 -4.72
CA GLN A 109 -16.42 17.26 -5.85
C GLN A 109 -17.04 18.58 -5.39
N ALA A 110 -17.74 18.58 -4.25
CA ALA A 110 -18.24 19.80 -3.63
C ALA A 110 -17.09 20.71 -3.17
N ALA A 111 -16.06 20.12 -2.54
CA ALA A 111 -14.86 20.84 -2.15
C ALA A 111 -14.13 21.47 -3.35
N LYS A 112 -13.99 20.73 -4.48
CA LYS A 112 -13.42 21.29 -5.72
C LYS A 112 -14.20 22.52 -6.18
N LYS A 113 -15.52 22.45 -6.19
CA LYS A 113 -16.37 23.56 -6.63
C LYS A 113 -16.16 24.80 -5.76
N LEU A 114 -16.11 24.64 -4.43
CA LEU A 114 -15.82 25.74 -3.51
C LEU A 114 -14.45 26.39 -3.80
N ILE A 115 -13.42 25.57 -4.07
CA ILE A 115 -12.09 26.05 -4.46
C ILE A 115 -12.16 26.83 -5.79
N ASP A 116 -12.84 26.28 -6.80
CA ASP A 116 -12.98 26.92 -8.10
C ASP A 116 -13.70 28.28 -7.97
N ASP A 117 -14.75 28.38 -7.15
CA ASP A 117 -15.50 29.60 -6.89
C ASP A 117 -14.62 30.66 -6.18
N CYS A 118 -13.80 30.25 -5.18
CA CYS A 118 -12.84 31.15 -4.53
C CYS A 118 -11.86 31.77 -5.53
N ILE A 119 -11.28 30.94 -6.40
CA ILE A 119 -10.28 31.39 -7.37
C ILE A 119 -10.90 32.32 -8.42
N HIS A 120 -12.14 32.07 -8.84
CA HIS A 120 -12.86 32.96 -9.74
C HIS A 120 -13.09 34.34 -9.13
N GLU A 121 -13.45 34.40 -7.84
CA GLU A 121 -13.63 35.67 -7.13
C GLU A 121 -12.31 36.44 -6.99
N TRP A 122 -11.21 35.77 -6.63
CA TRP A 122 -9.91 36.41 -6.48
C TRP A 122 -9.31 36.90 -7.80
N SER A 123 -9.61 36.21 -8.91
CA SER A 123 -8.94 36.45 -10.20
C SER A 123 -9.62 37.49 -11.08
N ALA A 124 -10.76 38.07 -10.69
CA ALA A 124 -11.54 39.00 -11.52
C ALA A 124 -11.70 38.51 -12.98
N GLY A 125 -11.80 37.18 -13.17
CA GLY A 125 -11.91 36.52 -14.48
C GLY A 125 -10.59 36.17 -15.19
N ALA A 126 -9.41 36.37 -14.59
CA ALA A 126 -8.13 36.13 -15.24
C ALA A 126 -7.08 35.46 -14.34
N ASN A 127 -7.20 34.16 -14.10
CA ASN A 127 -6.01 33.35 -13.78
C ASN A 127 -6.15 31.86 -14.17
N GLU A 128 -6.13 31.60 -15.48
CA GLU A 128 -6.11 30.25 -16.06
C GLU A 128 -4.99 29.36 -15.50
N LYS A 129 -3.87 29.95 -15.06
CA LYS A 129 -2.72 29.22 -14.50
C LYS A 129 -3.04 28.64 -13.12
N ILE A 130 -3.78 29.38 -12.27
CA ILE A 130 -4.18 28.89 -10.94
C ILE A 130 -5.25 27.79 -11.09
N MET A 131 -6.22 28.00 -11.98
CA MET A 131 -7.23 26.97 -12.28
C MET A 131 -6.58 25.68 -12.78
N ALA A 132 -5.59 25.76 -13.67
CA ALA A 132 -4.85 24.60 -14.16
C ALA A 132 -4.09 23.86 -13.03
N MET A 133 -3.58 24.58 -12.02
CA MET A 133 -2.92 23.95 -10.86
C MET A 133 -3.94 23.21 -9.97
N VAL A 134 -5.13 23.77 -9.77
CA VAL A 134 -6.21 23.11 -9.05
C VAL A 134 -6.72 21.89 -9.82
N ASP A 135 -7.02 22.03 -11.11
CA ASP A 135 -7.46 20.90 -11.93
C ASP A 135 -6.41 19.78 -11.95
N HIS A 136 -5.13 20.13 -11.95
CA HIS A 136 -4.06 19.15 -11.79
C HIS A 136 -4.13 18.42 -10.44
N ALA A 137 -4.36 19.14 -9.33
CA ALA A 137 -4.46 18.54 -8.00
C ALA A 137 -5.67 17.58 -7.87
N PHE A 138 -6.76 17.85 -8.59
CA PHE A 138 -7.97 17.02 -8.63
C PHE A 138 -7.96 15.95 -9.75
N ARG A 139 -6.85 15.79 -10.47
CA ARG A 139 -6.76 14.81 -11.56
C ARG A 139 -6.87 13.39 -11.03
N VAL A 140 -7.69 12.58 -11.70
CA VAL A 140 -7.78 11.14 -11.42
C VAL A 140 -6.56 10.40 -11.95
N ASN A 141 -6.04 9.47 -11.15
CA ASN A 141 -4.99 8.55 -11.57
C ASN A 141 -5.54 7.46 -12.50
N LYS A 142 -4.67 6.55 -12.94
CA LYS A 142 -5.03 5.44 -13.84
C LYS A 142 -6.10 4.50 -13.24
N GLN A 143 -6.31 4.53 -11.93
CA GLN A 143 -7.29 3.76 -11.19
C GLN A 143 -8.60 4.54 -10.95
N GLY A 144 -8.74 5.73 -11.56
CA GLY A 144 -9.93 6.57 -11.43
C GLY A 144 -10.08 7.29 -10.09
N ARG A 145 -8.98 7.43 -9.31
CA ARG A 145 -9.00 8.07 -7.98
C ARG A 145 -8.18 9.34 -7.95
N ILE A 146 -8.65 10.33 -7.20
CA ILE A 146 -7.92 11.58 -6.94
C ILE A 146 -6.77 11.29 -5.96
N ASP A 147 -5.61 11.91 -6.21
CA ASP A 147 -4.45 11.78 -5.33
C ASP A 147 -4.63 12.67 -4.08
N ILE A 148 -4.73 12.02 -2.93
CA ILE A 148 -4.92 12.68 -1.64
C ILE A 148 -3.79 13.64 -1.32
N ASN A 149 -2.54 13.30 -1.63
CA ASN A 149 -1.41 14.15 -1.30
C ASN A 149 -1.41 15.43 -2.14
N GLN A 150 -1.88 15.36 -3.38
CA GLN A 150 -1.97 16.54 -4.25
C GLN A 150 -3.03 17.51 -3.75
N VAL A 151 -4.21 17.02 -3.36
CA VAL A 151 -5.27 17.88 -2.82
C VAL A 151 -4.91 18.41 -1.43
N LEU A 152 -4.33 17.58 -0.55
CA LEU A 152 -3.83 18.04 0.75
C LEU A 152 -2.71 19.07 0.63
N GLY A 153 -1.96 19.06 -0.48
CA GLY A 153 -0.99 20.11 -0.80
C GLY A 153 -1.62 21.50 -0.85
N LEU A 154 -2.88 21.63 -1.31
CA LEU A 154 -3.59 22.92 -1.34
C LEU A 154 -3.80 23.48 0.07
N ARG A 155 -4.09 22.61 1.04
CA ARG A 155 -4.29 23.00 2.44
C ARG A 155 -3.02 23.53 3.13
N SER A 156 -1.85 23.23 2.57
CA SER A 156 -0.58 23.78 3.11
C SER A 156 -0.37 25.27 2.82
N LEU A 157 -1.18 25.85 1.92
CA LEU A 157 -1.14 27.26 1.60
C LEU A 157 -1.80 28.07 2.73
N ASN A 158 -1.07 29.05 3.25
CA ASN A 158 -1.59 29.95 4.28
C ASN A 158 -2.41 31.08 3.62
N ILE A 159 -3.70 30.82 3.38
CA ILE A 159 -4.63 31.77 2.78
C ILE A 159 -5.71 32.11 3.80
N ASP A 160 -5.79 33.38 4.18
CA ASP A 160 -6.76 33.90 5.14
C ASP A 160 -8.03 34.38 4.41
N ASP A 161 -8.86 33.42 4.00
CA ASP A 161 -10.13 33.65 3.32
C ASP A 161 -11.19 32.66 3.84
N THR A 162 -12.37 33.16 4.21
CA THR A 162 -13.43 32.35 4.81
C THR A 162 -13.90 31.23 3.89
N LYS A 163 -14.09 31.50 2.59
CA LYS A 163 -14.57 30.50 1.62
C LYS A 163 -13.48 29.48 1.32
N TRP A 164 -12.22 29.90 1.27
CA TRP A 164 -11.09 28.99 1.14
C TRP A 164 -11.03 28.00 2.31
N ASN A 165 -11.18 28.51 3.54
CA ASN A 165 -11.18 27.67 4.74
C ASN A 165 -12.34 26.67 4.74
N GLU A 166 -13.56 27.10 4.37
CA GLU A 166 -14.71 26.22 4.18
C GLU A 166 -14.43 25.12 3.12
N ALA A 167 -13.75 25.47 2.03
CA ALA A 167 -13.37 24.52 1.00
C ALA A 167 -12.33 23.50 1.51
N MET A 168 -11.35 23.94 2.32
CA MET A 168 -10.36 23.06 2.94
C MET A 168 -10.97 22.13 4.00
N ASP A 169 -11.99 22.59 4.73
CA ASP A 169 -12.75 21.77 5.66
C ASP A 169 -13.54 20.70 4.90
N ALA A 170 -14.20 21.06 3.79
CA ALA A 170 -14.88 20.10 2.91
C ALA A 170 -13.92 19.07 2.31
N VAL A 171 -12.67 19.45 1.97
CA VAL A 171 -11.62 18.49 1.57
C VAL A 171 -11.32 17.52 2.71
N ALA A 172 -11.20 17.99 3.95
CA ALA A 172 -10.90 17.14 5.09
C ALA A 172 -12.02 16.14 5.38
N ASP A 173 -13.27 16.60 5.34
CA ASP A 173 -14.48 15.79 5.57
C ASP A 173 -14.73 14.75 4.48
N ALA A 174 -14.17 14.97 3.28
CA ALA A 174 -14.24 13.99 2.19
C ALA A 174 -13.28 12.81 2.39
N ILE A 175 -12.33 12.87 3.33
CA ILE A 175 -11.33 11.80 3.53
C ILE A 175 -11.95 10.63 4.29
N GLN A 176 -11.99 9.47 3.65
CA GLN A 176 -12.43 8.22 4.24
C GLN A 176 -11.27 7.23 4.38
N VAL A 177 -11.15 6.59 5.55
CA VAL A 177 -10.23 5.47 5.76
C VAL A 177 -10.92 4.18 5.29
N THR A 178 -10.37 3.58 4.24
CA THR A 178 -10.95 2.37 3.60
C THR A 178 -10.27 1.07 3.99
N GLY A 179 -9.12 1.17 4.66
CA GLY A 179 -8.42 0.01 5.17
C GLY A 179 -7.11 0.39 5.81
N THR A 180 -6.44 -0.60 6.38
CA THR A 180 -5.09 -0.44 6.94
C THR A 180 -4.17 -1.52 6.42
N SER A 181 -2.91 -1.18 6.20
CA SER A 181 -1.81 -2.10 5.90
C SER A 181 -0.87 -2.14 7.08
N GLN A 182 -0.51 -3.34 7.52
CA GLN A 182 0.56 -3.55 8.49
C GLN A 182 1.85 -3.99 7.80
N TYR A 183 2.94 -3.32 8.15
CA TYR A 183 4.28 -3.53 7.62
C TYR A 183 5.22 -3.91 8.75
N LEU A 184 6.00 -4.98 8.54
CA LEU A 184 7.11 -5.34 9.41
C LEU A 184 8.40 -4.83 8.77
N ARG A 185 9.22 -4.10 9.53
CA ARG A 185 10.56 -3.71 9.10
C ARG A 185 11.57 -4.17 10.14
N LEU A 186 12.63 -4.81 9.65
CA LEU A 186 13.70 -5.41 10.43
C LEU A 186 14.98 -4.63 10.17
N TYR A 187 15.76 -4.34 11.20
CA TYR A 187 17.00 -3.59 11.07
C TYR A 187 18.11 -4.18 11.93
N GLU A 188 19.33 -4.06 11.44
CA GLU A 188 20.57 -4.34 12.17
C GLU A 188 21.42 -3.07 12.26
N ARG A 189 21.92 -2.81 13.47
CA ARG A 189 22.82 -1.70 13.75
C ARG A 189 24.20 -2.01 13.19
N GLN A 190 24.76 -1.04 12.47
CA GLN A 190 26.08 -1.09 11.87
C GLN A 190 27.10 -0.44 12.81
N ASP A 191 28.40 -0.64 12.55
CA ASP A 191 29.49 -0.11 13.38
C ASP A 191 29.48 1.42 13.51
N ASN A 192 28.97 2.12 12.48
CA ASN A 192 28.79 3.58 12.49
C ASN A 192 27.57 4.04 13.31
N GLY A 193 26.89 3.13 14.00
CA GLY A 193 25.72 3.40 14.82
C GLY A 193 24.40 3.51 14.05
N THR A 194 24.42 3.50 12.71
CA THR A 194 23.21 3.56 11.88
C THR A 194 22.51 2.21 11.79
N TYR A 195 21.21 2.21 11.51
CA TYR A 195 20.44 0.98 11.30
C TYR A 195 20.25 0.73 9.81
N LYS A 196 20.73 -0.42 9.32
CA LYS A 196 20.49 -0.90 7.96
C LYS A 196 19.32 -1.86 7.96
N GLN A 197 18.41 -1.71 7.01
CA GLN A 197 17.26 -2.59 6.89
C GLN A 197 17.69 -3.98 6.42
N ILE A 198 17.22 -5.01 7.09
CA ILE A 198 17.29 -6.40 6.63
C ILE A 198 16.13 -6.60 5.65
N SER A 199 16.45 -6.58 4.35
CA SER A 199 15.45 -6.72 3.30
C SER A 199 15.08 -8.20 3.10
N LEU A 200 13.78 -8.47 2.99
CA LEU A 200 13.24 -9.76 2.53
C LEU A 200 12.69 -9.66 1.10
N ASP A 201 12.89 -8.52 0.44
CA ASP A 201 12.56 -8.30 -0.96
C ASP A 201 13.64 -8.93 -1.84
N LEU A 202 13.25 -9.93 -2.65
CA LEU A 202 14.14 -10.69 -3.54
C LEU A 202 14.94 -9.78 -4.48
N ALA A 203 14.39 -8.63 -4.91
CA ALA A 203 15.09 -7.71 -5.80
C ALA A 203 16.20 -6.90 -5.11
N LYS A 204 16.30 -6.99 -3.78
CA LYS A 204 17.24 -6.22 -2.94
C LYS A 204 18.17 -7.12 -2.12
N LEU A 205 18.15 -8.43 -2.34
CA LEU A 205 19.05 -9.40 -1.71
C LEU A 205 20.46 -9.33 -2.33
#